data_AF-A0A814UX36-F1
#
_entry.id   AF-A0A814UX36-F1
#
_cell.length_a   1.000
_cell.length_b   1.000
_cell.length_c   1.000
_cell.angle_alpha   90.00
_cell.angle_beta   90.00
_cell.angle_gamma   90.00
#
_symmetry.space_group_name_H-M   'P 1'
#
loop_
_entity.id
_entity.type
_entity.pdbx_description
1 polymer ?
#
loop_
_entity_poly.entity_id
_entity_poly.type
_entity_poly.pdbx_seq_one_letter_code
_entity_poly.pdbx_strand_id
1 'polypeptide(L)'
;MLCICSFLLTDISDCAVAILSESIEKHDRNIYEMGADNLSNEQRAALFSKVLGRPITYEQKSMEDFYKTCIGFGMSHSLAFNFVSYQMTEKCMSTILQIALLINRPLRTVEDWIKENASAFQ
;
A
#
# COMPACT_ATOMS: atom_id res chain seq x y z
N MET A 1 2.54 -12.35 -4.74
CA MET A 1 2.39 -11.14 -5.56
C MET A 1 1.85 -10.04 -4.66
N LEU A 2 2.74 -9.40 -3.89
CA LEU A 2 2.39 -8.23 -3.08
C LEU A 2 2.66 -7.00 -3.93
N CYS A 3 1.69 -6.65 -4.77
CA CYS A 3 1.62 -5.30 -5.29
C CYS A 3 1.30 -4.41 -4.09
N ILE A 4 2.10 -3.38 -3.82
CA ILE A 4 1.79 -2.41 -2.78
C ILE A 4 0.67 -1.51 -3.32
N CYS A 5 -0.53 -2.06 -3.52
CA CYS A 5 -1.74 -1.28 -3.32
C CYS A 5 -1.63 -0.75 -1.90
N SER A 6 -1.75 0.56 -1.72
CA SER A 6 -1.79 1.12 -0.38
C SER A 6 -3.17 0.79 0.22
N PHE A 7 -3.40 -0.47 0.60
CA PHE A 7 -4.49 -0.79 1.51
C PHE A 7 -4.04 -0.40 2.90
N LEU A 8 -4.83 0.44 3.55
CA LEU A 8 -4.50 0.93 4.87
C LEU A 8 -4.89 -0.14 5.89
N LEU A 9 -4.03 -0.33 6.90
CA LEU A 9 -4.21 -1.37 7.93
C LEU A 9 -5.61 -1.30 8.56
N THR A 10 -6.15 -0.10 8.69
CA THR A 10 -7.50 0.11 9.22
C THR A 10 -8.60 -0.40 8.29
N ASP A 11 -8.47 -0.27 6.97
CA ASP A 11 -9.45 -0.82 6.03
C ASP A 11 -9.46 -2.37 6.08
N ILE A 12 -8.29 -3.00 6.26
CA ILE A 12 -8.21 -4.45 6.50
C ILE A 12 -8.92 -4.81 7.81
N SER A 13 -8.69 -4.03 8.86
CA SER A 13 -9.27 -4.29 10.18
C SER A 13 -10.79 -4.16 10.15
N ASP A 14 -11.32 -3.10 9.55
CA ASP A 14 -12.76 -2.88 9.41
C ASP A 14 -13.42 -3.96 8.57
N CYS A 15 -12.76 -4.41 7.50
CA CYS A 15 -13.20 -5.53 6.67
C CYS A 15 -13.29 -6.82 7.50
N ALA A 16 -12.25 -7.13 8.28
CA ALA A 16 -12.24 -8.29 9.17
C ALA A 16 -13.36 -8.20 10.23
N VAL A 17 -13.57 -7.03 10.83
CA VAL A 17 -14.65 -6.80 11.79
C VAL A 17 -16.02 -7.03 11.15
N ALA A 18 -16.26 -6.50 9.95
CA ALA A 18 -17.52 -6.71 9.23
C ALA A 18 -17.79 -8.20 8.99
N ILE A 19 -16.81 -8.93 8.42
CA ILE A 19 -16.93 -10.37 8.12
C ILE A 19 -17.17 -11.20 9.38
N LEU A 20 -16.48 -10.89 10.48
CA LEU A 20 -16.58 -11.64 11.73
C LEU A 20 -17.83 -11.31 12.55
N SER A 21 -18.48 -10.17 12.30
CA SER A 21 -19.66 -9.72 13.05
C SER A 21 -20.99 -10.04 12.36
N GLU A 22 -20.96 -10.30 11.06
CA GLU A 22 -22.13 -10.66 10.25
C GLU A 22 -22.35 -12.18 10.21
N SER A 23 -23.47 -12.64 9.63
CA SER A 23 -23.79 -14.07 9.60
C SER A 23 -22.81 -14.84 8.70
N ILE A 24 -22.45 -16.06 9.13
CA ILE A 24 -21.49 -16.92 8.43
C ILE A 24 -21.95 -17.19 6.99
N GLU A 25 -23.26 -17.38 6.79
CA GLU A 25 -23.86 -17.65 5.47
C GLU A 25 -23.59 -16.53 4.45
N LYS A 26 -23.33 -15.30 4.90
CA LYS A 26 -23.00 -14.16 4.03
C LYS A 26 -21.55 -14.18 3.54
N HIS A 27 -20.63 -14.76 4.31
CA HIS A 27 -19.18 -14.67 4.05
C HIS A 27 -18.49 -16.00 3.83
N ASP A 28 -19.14 -17.13 4.11
CA ASP A 28 -18.53 -18.45 4.01
C ASP A 28 -17.97 -18.69 2.60
N ARG A 29 -16.70 -19.10 2.55
CA ARG A 29 -15.96 -19.42 1.31
C ARG A 29 -15.92 -18.30 0.27
N ASN A 30 -16.18 -17.05 0.66
CA ASN A 30 -16.02 -15.89 -0.22
C ASN A 30 -14.58 -15.35 -0.18
N ILE A 31 -14.12 -14.82 -1.32
CA ILE A 31 -12.83 -14.15 -1.46
C ILE A 31 -13.10 -12.66 -1.65
N TYR A 32 -12.50 -11.83 -0.80
CA TYR A 32 -12.60 -10.38 -0.88
C TYR A 32 -11.26 -9.81 -1.32
N GLU A 33 -11.18 -9.37 -2.57
CA GLU A 33 -10.02 -8.64 -3.06
C GLU A 33 -10.03 -7.20 -2.53
N MET A 34 -8.87 -6.70 -2.10
CA MET A 34 -8.70 -5.36 -1.54
C MET A 34 -7.68 -4.56 -2.35
N GLY A 35 -8.01 -3.31 -2.68
CA GLY A 35 -7.11 -2.36 -3.31
C GLY A 35 -7.71 -0.95 -3.27
N ALA A 36 -7.03 0.01 -2.66
CA ALA A 36 -7.51 1.38 -2.59
C ALA A 36 -6.92 2.22 -3.73
N ASP A 37 -5.74 2.80 -3.50
CA ASP A 37 -5.13 3.74 -4.42
C ASP A 37 -4.07 3.10 -5.31
N ASN A 38 -4.21 3.36 -6.61
CA ASN A 38 -3.28 2.96 -7.64
C ASN A 38 -2.36 4.13 -8.01
N LEU A 39 -1.28 4.30 -7.23
CA LEU A 39 -0.36 5.42 -7.34
C LEU A 39 1.05 4.95 -7.73
N SER A 40 1.62 5.57 -8.77
CA SER A 40 3.03 5.46 -9.11
C SER A 40 3.92 6.03 -8.01
N ASN A 41 5.21 5.71 -8.02
CA ASN A 41 6.13 6.24 -7.01
C ASN A 41 6.31 7.76 -7.12
N GLU A 42 6.23 8.31 -8.33
CA GLU A 42 6.22 9.76 -8.59
C GLU A 42 4.98 10.42 -8.01
N GLN A 43 3.80 9.82 -8.21
CA GLN A 43 2.55 10.32 -7.64
C GLN A 43 2.58 10.27 -6.11
N ARG A 44 3.16 9.23 -5.52
CA ARG A 44 3.38 9.15 -4.07
C ARG A 44 4.31 10.29 -3.60
N ALA A 45 5.45 10.49 -4.25
CA ALA A 45 6.38 11.57 -3.90
C ALA A 45 5.72 12.97 -4.01
N ALA A 46 4.88 13.18 -5.02
CA ALA A 46 4.09 14.41 -5.17
C ALA A 46 3.06 14.59 -4.04
N LEU A 47 2.37 13.52 -3.61
CA LEU A 47 1.45 13.57 -2.47
C LEU A 47 2.19 13.87 -1.16
N PHE A 48 3.33 13.22 -0.92
CA PHE A 48 4.18 13.53 0.24
C PHE A 48 4.63 15.00 0.21
N SER A 49 5.06 15.51 -0.95
CA SER A 49 5.45 16.91 -1.10
C SER A 49 4.31 17.86 -0.77
N LYS A 50 3.11 17.58 -1.30
CA LYS A 50 1.89 18.36 -1.06
C LYS A 50 1.52 18.39 0.43
N VAL A 51 1.52 17.23 1.10
CA VAL A 51 1.05 17.12 2.48
C VAL A 51 2.08 17.66 3.48
N LEU A 52 3.38 17.39 3.26
CA LEU A 52 4.44 17.80 4.19
C LEU A 52 4.97 19.21 3.92
N GLY A 53 4.58 19.86 2.82
CA GLY A 53 4.98 21.22 2.50
C GLY A 53 6.46 21.39 2.15
N ARG A 54 7.16 20.31 1.76
CA ARG A 54 8.56 20.34 1.32
C ARG A 54 8.77 19.52 0.06
N PRO A 55 9.72 19.87 -0.82
CA PRO A 55 9.99 19.10 -2.04
C PRO A 55 10.48 17.69 -1.72
N ILE A 56 9.81 16.67 -2.26
CA ILE A 56 10.19 15.26 -2.20
C ILE A 56 10.13 14.70 -3.62
N THR A 57 11.26 14.23 -4.10
CA THR A 57 11.41 13.69 -5.46
C THR A 57 11.62 12.18 -5.40
N TYR A 58 10.92 11.45 -6.29
CA TYR A 58 11.23 10.05 -6.52
C TYR A 58 12.42 9.92 -7.47
N GLU A 59 13.37 9.05 -7.13
CA GLU A 59 14.49 8.68 -7.99
C GLU A 59 14.49 7.16 -8.13
N GLN A 60 14.31 6.68 -9.36
CA GLN A 60 14.37 5.25 -9.66
C GLN A 60 15.82 4.78 -9.65
N LYS A 61 16.16 3.91 -8.71
CA LYS A 61 17.47 3.25 -8.65
C LYS A 61 17.54 2.07 -9.62
N SER A 62 18.76 1.76 -10.05
CA SER A 62 19.04 0.51 -10.74
C SER A 62 18.69 -0.70 -9.85
N MET A 63 18.40 -1.83 -10.48
CA MET A 63 18.17 -3.10 -9.79
C MET A 63 19.30 -3.45 -8.81
N GLU A 64 20.54 -3.29 -9.24
CA GLU A 64 21.73 -3.62 -8.47
C GLU A 64 21.88 -2.71 -7.25
N ASP A 65 21.65 -1.41 -7.42
CA ASP A 65 21.78 -0.43 -6.34
C ASP A 65 20.65 -0.58 -5.32
N PHE A 66 19.43 -0.88 -5.78
CA PHE A 66 18.31 -1.20 -4.89
C PHE A 66 18.60 -2.47 -4.07
N TYR A 67 19.07 -3.54 -4.71
CA TYR A 67 19.46 -4.76 -4.02
C TYR A 67 20.55 -4.52 -2.97
N LYS A 68 21.64 -3.82 -3.34
CA LYS A 68 22.72 -3.45 -2.42
C LYS A 68 22.19 -2.62 -1.25
N THR A 69 21.28 -1.68 -1.52
CA THR A 69 20.62 -0.88 -0.48
C THR A 69 19.85 -1.78 0.50
N CYS A 70 19.04 -2.73 0.02
CA CYS A 70 18.33 -3.67 0.89
C CYS A 70 19.26 -4.49 1.77
N ILE A 71 20.34 -5.06 1.21
CA ILE A 71 21.35 -5.80 1.96
C ILE A 71 22.04 -4.90 3.00
N GLY A 72 22.37 -3.65 2.63
CA GLY A 72 22.97 -2.67 3.54
C GLY A 72 22.11 -2.33 4.75
N PHE A 73 20.78 -2.42 4.62
CA PHE A 73 19.83 -2.28 5.74
C PHE A 73 19.64 -3.57 6.56
N GLY A 74 20.41 -4.62 6.31
CA GLY A 74 20.35 -5.88 7.05
C GLY A 74 19.26 -6.85 6.57
N MET A 75 18.65 -6.59 5.41
CA MET A 75 17.69 -7.52 4.82
C MET A 75 18.38 -8.82 4.38
N SER A 76 17.73 -9.96 4.59
CA SER A 76 18.25 -11.24 4.09
C SER A 76 18.30 -11.26 2.57
N HIS A 77 19.24 -12.05 2.01
CA HIS A 77 19.37 -12.22 0.56
C HIS A 77 18.04 -12.60 -0.10
N SER A 78 17.32 -13.59 0.46
CA SER A 78 16.06 -14.07 -0.12
C SER A 78 15.01 -12.97 -0.18
N LEU A 79 14.93 -12.13 0.84
CA LEU A 79 13.96 -11.04 0.89
C LEU A 79 14.35 -9.92 -0.07
N ALA A 80 15.63 -9.50 -0.08
CA ALA A 80 16.15 -8.47 -0.98
C ALA A 80 16.00 -8.86 -2.46
N PHE A 81 16.31 -10.11 -2.80
CA PHE A 81 16.17 -10.64 -4.16
C PHE A 81 14.71 -10.63 -4.63
N ASN A 82 13.77 -11.00 -3.77
CA ASN A 82 12.34 -10.91 -4.09
C ASN A 82 11.89 -9.46 -4.29
N PHE A 83 12.31 -8.53 -3.44
CA PHE A 83 11.94 -7.12 -3.54
C PHE A 83 12.35 -6.46 -4.86
N VAL A 84 13.52 -6.82 -5.38
CA VAL A 84 14.00 -6.34 -6.69
C VAL A 84 12.98 -6.62 -7.80
N SER A 85 12.40 -7.82 -7.83
CA SER A 85 11.43 -8.19 -8.87
C SER A 85 10.15 -7.34 -8.81
N TYR A 86 9.77 -6.89 -7.62
CA TYR A 86 8.62 -6.01 -7.41
C TYR A 86 8.92 -4.56 -7.78
N GLN A 87 10.09 -4.03 -7.40
CA GLN A 87 10.47 -2.65 -7.71
C GLN A 87 10.54 -2.39 -9.23
N MET A 88 10.93 -3.41 -10.00
CA MET A 88 11.11 -3.30 -11.45
C MET A 88 9.82 -3.53 -12.25
N THR A 89 8.73 -3.91 -11.57
CA THR A 89 7.43 -4.07 -12.21
C THR A 89 6.49 -3.01 -11.65
N GLU A 90 6.30 -1.92 -12.39
CA GLU A 90 5.23 -0.94 -12.12
C GLU A 90 3.86 -1.52 -12.47
N LYS A 91 3.59 -2.75 -12.02
CA LYS A 91 2.31 -3.39 -12.25
C LYS A 91 1.36 -2.90 -11.17
N CYS A 92 0.87 -1.70 -11.42
CA CYS A 92 -0.19 -1.05 -10.69
C CYS A 92 -1.46 -1.93 -10.78
N MET A 93 -1.86 -2.52 -9.65
CA MET A 93 -3.09 -3.30 -9.55
C MET A 93 -4.28 -2.34 -9.59
N SER A 94 -5.34 -2.73 -10.28
CA SER A 94 -6.58 -1.94 -10.35
C SER A 94 -7.09 -1.57 -8.95
N THR A 95 -7.61 -0.36 -8.80
CA THR A 95 -8.36 0.06 -7.62
C THR A 95 -9.61 -0.82 -7.46
N ILE A 96 -9.79 -1.41 -6.28
CA ILE A 96 -10.86 -2.35 -5.93
C ILE A 96 -11.73 -1.73 -4.83
N LEU A 97 -12.74 -0.96 -5.24
CA LEU A 97 -13.59 -0.19 -4.33
C LEU A 97 -14.68 -1.00 -3.63
N GLN A 98 -14.91 -2.25 -4.03
CA GLN A 98 -16.03 -3.06 -3.54
C GLN A 98 -15.96 -3.32 -2.01
N ILE A 99 -14.78 -3.24 -1.41
CA ILE A 99 -14.62 -3.32 0.05
C ILE A 99 -15.36 -2.19 0.78
N ALA A 100 -15.49 -1.01 0.17
CA ALA A 100 -16.27 0.09 0.75
C ALA A 100 -17.73 -0.32 1.04
N LEU A 101 -18.29 -1.25 0.25
CA LEU A 101 -19.63 -1.79 0.47
C LEU A 101 -19.69 -2.69 1.72
N LEU A 102 -18.62 -3.42 2.00
CA LEU A 102 -18.53 -4.33 3.14
C LEU A 102 -18.30 -3.57 4.45
N ILE A 103 -17.45 -2.54 4.44
CA ILE A 103 -17.15 -1.72 5.63
C ILE A 103 -18.11 -0.54 5.81
N ASN A 104 -19.04 -0.33 4.88
CA ASN A 104 -20.05 0.73 4.87
C ASN A 104 -19.49 2.16 5.05
N ARG A 105 -18.34 2.44 4.43
CA ARG A 105 -17.74 3.77 4.34
C ARG A 105 -16.78 3.85 3.16
N PRO A 106 -16.44 5.06 2.66
CA PRO A 106 -15.37 5.21 1.68
C PRO A 106 -14.03 4.64 2.19
N LEU A 107 -13.21 4.11 1.27
CA LEU A 107 -11.85 3.70 1.58
C LEU A 107 -11.01 4.94 1.90
N ARG A 108 -10.05 4.78 2.82
CA ARG A 108 -9.12 5.87 3.15
C ARG A 108 -8.13 6.04 2.01
N THR A 109 -7.77 7.30 1.72
CA THR A 109 -6.77 7.59 0.70
C THR A 109 -5.36 7.57 1.29
N VAL A 110 -4.35 7.42 0.43
CA VAL A 110 -2.94 7.60 0.84
C VAL A 110 -2.72 9.02 1.37
N GLU A 111 -3.40 10.03 0.81
CA GLU A 111 -3.29 11.41 1.29
C GLU A 111 -3.77 11.55 2.75
N ASP A 112 -4.89 10.94 3.09
CA ASP A 112 -5.42 10.94 4.46
C ASP A 112 -4.43 10.27 5.42
N TRP A 113 -3.89 9.13 5.02
CA TRP A 113 -2.89 8.42 5.84
C TRP A 113 -1.62 9.25 6.05
N ILE A 114 -1.10 9.94 5.02
CA ILE A 114 0.08 10.81 5.19
C ILE A 114 -0.24 11.96 6.16
N LYS A 115 -1.44 12.56 6.08
CA LYS A 115 -1.85 13.63 7.01
C LYS A 115 -1.92 13.13 8.46
N GLU A 116 -2.52 11.96 8.67
CA GLU A 116 -2.64 11.32 9.99
C GLU A 116 -1.27 10.97 10.60
N ASN A 117 -0.29 10.66 9.75
CA ASN A 117 1.04 10.19 10.17
C ASN A 117 2.16 11.22 9.93
N ALA A 118 1.83 12.48 9.64
CA ALA A 118 2.78 13.49 9.21
C ALA A 118 3.95 13.68 10.21
N SER A 119 3.70 13.51 11.51
CA SER A 119 4.72 13.62 12.56
C SER A 119 5.84 12.57 12.45
N ALA A 120 5.59 11.42 11.84
CA ALA A 120 6.59 10.38 11.62
C ALA A 120 7.60 10.74 10.52
N PHE A 121 7.31 11.79 9.73
CA PHE A 121 8.11 12.22 8.58
C PHE A 121 8.77 13.59 8.79
N GLN A 122 8.80 14.12 10.01
CA GLN A 122 9.44 15.41 10.30
C GLN A 122 10.96 15.32 10.13
#